data_AF-A0A1H1IRD4-F1
#
_entry.id   AF-A0A1H1IRD4-F1
#
_cell.length_a   1.000
_cell.length_b   1.000
_cell.length_c   1.000
_cell.angle_alpha   90.00
_cell.angle_beta   90.00
_cell.angle_gamma   90.00
#
_symmetry.space_group_name_H-M   'P 1'
#
loop_
_entity.id
_entity.type
_entity.pdbx_description
1 polymer ?
#
loop_
_entity_poly.entity_id
_entity_poly.type
_entity_poly.pdbx_seq_one_letter_code
_entity_poly.pdbx_strand_id
1 'polypeptide(L)'
;MNGNVLISGAGVAGLALAYWLDRAGFGVTLVERASEFRRGGQVGDIRGVALDVVQAMGLLDDARALRTRLKGMSMLDDDGNEIERTEERTRELVRHWQKPAQAFATYEALMRPHVNLNQALVDLTRQGPVPDELLTHAKNGIDLRDLLKEVD
;
A
#
# COMPACT_ATOMS: atom_id res chain seq x y z
N MET A 1 -10.96 3.63 -36.41
CA MET A 1 -9.71 3.33 -35.68
C MET A 1 -9.42 4.54 -34.82
N ASN A 2 -9.12 4.35 -33.53
CA ASN A 2 -8.72 5.45 -32.67
C ASN A 2 -7.29 5.90 -33.04
N GLY A 3 -6.90 7.11 -32.61
CA GLY A 3 -5.61 7.71 -32.96
C GLY A 3 -4.38 6.95 -32.44
N ASN A 4 -3.19 7.44 -32.79
CA ASN A 4 -1.93 6.90 -32.30
C ASN A 4 -1.49 7.61 -31.00
N VAL A 5 -0.94 6.85 -30.06
CA VAL A 5 -0.48 7.35 -28.75
C VAL A 5 0.97 6.93 -28.50
N LEU A 6 1.82 7.88 -28.15
CA LEU A 6 3.18 7.63 -27.66
C LEU A 6 3.20 7.69 -26.14
N ILE A 7 3.69 6.62 -25.49
CA ILE A 7 3.88 6.54 -24.04
C ILE A 7 5.38 6.56 -23.73
N SER A 8 5.81 7.47 -22.86
CA SER A 8 7.19 7.58 -22.41
C SER A 8 7.35 6.94 -21.02
N GLY A 9 8.04 5.80 -20.98
CA GLY A 9 8.37 5.03 -19.77
C GLY A 9 7.68 3.66 -19.73
N ALA A 10 8.47 2.59 -19.60
CA ALA A 10 8.02 1.20 -19.42
C ALA A 10 7.92 0.81 -17.93
N GLY A 11 7.50 1.75 -17.08
CA GLY A 11 7.18 1.47 -15.68
C GLY A 11 5.76 0.90 -15.50
N VAL A 12 5.34 0.73 -14.25
CA VAL A 12 4.00 0.20 -13.89
C VAL A 12 2.88 0.98 -14.58
N ALA A 13 2.90 2.31 -14.48
CA ALA A 13 1.86 3.16 -15.06
C ALA A 13 1.85 3.13 -16.60
N GLY A 14 3.04 3.18 -17.23
CA GLY A 14 3.14 3.18 -18.70
C GLY A 14 2.67 1.87 -19.32
N LEU A 15 3.05 0.74 -18.72
CA LEU A 15 2.61 -0.59 -19.17
C LEU A 15 1.11 -0.80 -18.94
N ALA A 16 0.59 -0.40 -17.78
CA ALA A 16 -0.84 -0.49 -17.51
C ALA A 16 -1.68 0.38 -18.46
N LEU A 17 -1.22 1.60 -18.75
CA LEU A 17 -1.88 2.49 -19.70
C LEU A 17 -1.84 1.92 -21.12
N ALA A 18 -0.69 1.42 -21.56
CA ALA A 18 -0.54 0.80 -22.88
C ALA A 18 -1.54 -0.36 -23.07
N TYR A 19 -1.66 -1.22 -22.06
CA TYR A 19 -2.58 -2.34 -22.04
C TYR A 19 -4.05 -1.92 -22.27
N TRP A 20 -4.51 -0.88 -21.57
CA TRP A 20 -5.90 -0.43 -21.69
C TRP A 20 -6.17 0.34 -22.98
N LEU A 21 -5.21 1.14 -23.45
CA LEU A 21 -5.36 1.88 -24.72
C LEU A 21 -5.37 0.96 -25.93
N ASP A 22 -4.54 -0.08 -25.94
CA ASP A 22 -4.55 -1.10 -26.99
C ASP A 22 -5.92 -1.78 -27.09
N ARG A 23 -6.49 -2.20 -25.96
CA ARG A 23 -7.84 -2.77 -25.89
C ARG A 23 -8.97 -1.81 -26.27
N ALA A 24 -8.74 -0.51 -26.07
CA ALA A 24 -9.64 0.53 -26.53
C ALA A 24 -9.45 0.86 -28.04
N GLY A 25 -8.55 0.18 -28.75
CA GLY A 25 -8.37 0.30 -30.20
C GLY A 25 -7.47 1.45 -30.65
N PHE A 26 -6.59 1.95 -29.77
CA PHE A 26 -5.56 2.95 -30.12
C PHE A 26 -4.29 2.27 -30.63
N GLY A 27 -3.57 2.93 -31.55
CA GLY A 27 -2.23 2.51 -31.95
C GLY A 27 -1.19 2.98 -30.93
N VAL A 28 -0.75 2.10 -30.03
CA VAL A 28 0.17 2.47 -28.94
C VAL A 28 1.63 2.21 -29.32
N THR A 29 2.48 3.22 -29.15
CA THR A 29 3.94 3.07 -29.15
C THR A 29 4.46 3.40 -27.76
N LEU A 30 5.22 2.49 -27.15
CA LEU A 30 5.84 2.71 -25.84
C LEU A 30 7.36 2.81 -26.01
N VAL A 31 7.96 3.85 -25.43
CA VAL A 31 9.42 4.06 -25.42
C VAL A 31 9.95 4.04 -24.00
N GLU A 32 11.14 3.49 -23.81
CA GLU A 32 11.82 3.44 -22.51
C GLU A 32 13.30 3.73 -22.73
N ARG A 33 13.90 4.44 -21.77
CA ARG A 33 15.32 4.78 -21.78
C ARG A 33 16.19 3.58 -21.40
N ALA A 34 15.74 2.77 -20.45
CA ALA A 34 16.43 1.54 -20.06
C ALA A 34 16.43 0.52 -21.21
N SER A 35 17.58 -0.12 -21.43
CA SER A 35 17.74 -1.17 -22.45
C SER A 35 17.05 -2.48 -22.09
N GLU A 36 16.65 -2.66 -20.82
CA GLU A 36 15.99 -3.85 -20.32
C GLU A 36 15.09 -3.53 -19.12
N PHE A 37 14.19 -4.46 -18.79
CA PHE A 37 13.40 -4.37 -17.57
C PHE A 37 14.28 -4.54 -16.33
N ARG A 38 14.09 -3.64 -15.36
CA ARG A 38 14.70 -3.78 -14.04
C ARG A 38 14.19 -5.05 -13.37
N ARG A 39 15.10 -5.96 -13.00
CA ARG A 39 14.79 -7.15 -12.21
C ARG A 39 14.96 -6.82 -10.73
N GLY A 40 13.89 -6.98 -9.94
CA GLY A 40 13.87 -6.62 -8.52
C GLY A 40 13.74 -5.11 -8.28
N GLY A 41 14.03 -4.67 -7.06
CA GLY A 41 13.92 -3.27 -6.63
C GLY A 41 13.07 -3.12 -5.38
N GLN A 42 12.35 -2.00 -5.28
CA GLN A 42 11.49 -1.69 -4.14
C GLN A 42 10.26 -2.60 -4.11
N VAL A 43 9.82 -2.96 -2.90
CA VAL A 43 8.55 -3.66 -2.71
C VAL A 43 7.42 -2.65 -2.97
N GLY A 44 6.51 -3.00 -3.88
CA GLY A 44 5.30 -2.25 -4.16
C GLY A 44 4.07 -2.92 -3.55
N ASP A 45 3.09 -2.11 -3.14
CA ASP A 45 1.81 -2.56 -2.62
C ASP A 45 0.70 -2.39 -3.66
N ILE A 46 -0.14 -3.41 -3.83
CA ILE A 46 -1.39 -3.34 -4.60
C ILE A 46 -2.54 -3.40 -3.61
N ARG A 47 -3.26 -2.29 -3.44
CA ARG A 47 -4.33 -2.13 -2.44
C ARG A 47 -5.53 -1.40 -3.01
N GLY A 48 -6.69 -1.58 -2.37
CA GLY A 48 -7.93 -0.91 -2.76
C GLY A 48 -8.28 -1.17 -4.22
N VAL A 49 -8.70 -0.11 -4.92
CA VAL A 49 -9.15 -0.15 -6.33
C VAL A 49 -8.09 -0.71 -7.30
N ALA A 50 -6.81 -0.67 -6.95
CA ALA A 50 -5.76 -1.24 -7.79
C ALA A 50 -5.88 -2.77 -7.91
N LEU A 51 -6.47 -3.46 -6.92
CA LEU A 51 -6.75 -4.89 -6.99
C LEU A 51 -7.77 -5.20 -8.09
N ASP A 52 -8.82 -4.39 -8.21
CA ASP A 52 -9.85 -4.54 -9.24
C ASP A 52 -9.27 -4.31 -10.63
N VAL A 53 -8.41 -3.30 -10.79
CA VAL A 53 -7.70 -3.03 -12.05
C VAL A 53 -6.83 -4.22 -12.45
N VAL A 54 -6.02 -4.75 -11.54
CA VAL A 54 -5.14 -5.89 -11.81
C VAL A 54 -5.94 -7.16 -12.10
N GLN A 55 -7.10 -7.33 -11.47
CA GLN A 55 -8.04 -8.42 -11.79
C GLN A 55 -8.62 -8.27 -13.20
N ALA A 56 -9.06 -7.07 -13.57
CA ALA A 56 -9.57 -6.78 -14.91
C ALA A 56 -8.46 -6.91 -15.99
N MET A 57 -7.20 -6.73 -15.58
CA MET A 57 -6.03 -7.04 -16.41
C MET A 57 -5.74 -8.55 -16.54
N GLY A 58 -6.41 -9.40 -15.76
CA GLY A 58 -6.16 -10.85 -15.73
C GLY A 58 -4.86 -11.23 -15.02
N LEU A 59 -4.27 -10.33 -14.22
CA LEU A 59 -2.94 -10.49 -13.62
C LEU A 59 -2.98 -10.76 -12.10
N LEU A 60 -4.18 -10.83 -11.49
CA LEU A 60 -4.30 -10.90 -10.04
C LEU A 60 -3.70 -12.19 -9.46
N ASP A 61 -3.92 -13.34 -10.11
CA ASP A 61 -3.41 -14.62 -9.61
C ASP A 61 -1.89 -14.71 -9.75
N ASP A 62 -1.33 -14.23 -10.86
CA ASP A 62 0.13 -14.14 -11.07
C ASP A 62 0.77 -13.20 -10.05
N ALA A 63 0.15 -12.04 -9.79
CA ALA A 63 0.62 -11.10 -8.76
C ALA A 63 0.59 -11.74 -7.36
N ARG A 64 -0.45 -12.51 -7.03
CA ARG A 64 -0.54 -13.26 -5.77
C ARG A 64 0.52 -14.37 -5.67
N ALA A 65 0.85 -15.02 -6.78
CA ALA A 65 1.87 -16.06 -6.82
C ALA A 65 3.29 -15.48 -6.58
N LEU A 66 3.54 -14.27 -7.09
CA LEU A 66 4.83 -13.57 -6.98
C LEU A 66 4.97 -12.70 -5.72
N ARG A 67 3.93 -12.58 -4.90
CA ARG A 67 3.95 -11.70 -3.71
C ARG A 67 5.05 -12.09 -2.72
N THR A 68 5.62 -11.09 -2.06
CA THR A 68 6.48 -11.31 -0.90
C THR A 68 5.68 -11.96 0.22
N ARG A 69 6.20 -13.07 0.77
CA ARG A 69 5.58 -13.79 1.90
C ARG A 69 6.23 -13.33 3.21
N LEU A 70 6.03 -12.06 3.56
CA LEU A 70 6.54 -11.49 4.79
C LEU A 70 5.85 -12.17 5.97
N LYS A 71 6.59 -12.90 6.81
CA LYS A 71 6.04 -13.64 7.95
C LYS A 71 5.74 -12.76 9.16
N GLY A 72 6.16 -11.50 9.11
CA GLY A 72 6.21 -10.63 10.28
C GLY A 72 7.31 -9.60 10.19
N MET A 73 7.41 -8.78 11.22
CA MET A 73 8.44 -7.77 11.41
C MET A 73 8.91 -7.83 12.86
N SER A 74 10.21 -7.69 13.09
CA SER A 74 10.78 -7.47 14.42
C SER A 74 11.33 -6.06 14.47
N MET A 75 11.03 -5.35 15.55
CA MET A 75 11.66 -4.09 15.89
C MET A 75 12.72 -4.36 16.96
N LEU A 76 13.93 -3.83 16.75
CA LEU A 76 15.06 -4.00 17.65
C LEU A 76 15.45 -2.64 18.24
N ASP A 77 15.97 -2.63 19.46
CA ASP A 77 16.68 -1.48 20.01
C ASP A 77 18.09 -1.31 19.41
N ASP A 78 18.84 -0.33 19.90
CA ASP A 78 20.21 -0.02 19.45
C ASP A 78 21.24 -1.10 19.86
N ASP A 79 20.95 -1.85 20.92
CA ASP A 79 21.73 -3.00 21.37
C ASP A 79 21.37 -4.30 20.60
N GLY A 80 20.36 -4.26 19.74
CA GLY A 80 19.89 -5.38 18.93
C GLY A 80 18.93 -6.33 19.65
N ASN A 81 18.43 -5.95 20.83
CA ASN A 81 17.40 -6.72 21.53
C ASN A 81 16.02 -6.48 20.89
N GLU A 82 15.22 -7.52 20.79
CA GLU A 82 13.86 -7.41 20.26
C GLU A 82 12.94 -6.68 21.23
N ILE A 83 12.45 -5.52 20.81
CA ILE A 83 11.45 -4.73 21.56
C ILE A 83 10.03 -5.03 21.11
N GLU A 84 9.84 -5.47 19.86
CA GLU A 84 8.54 -5.82 19.33
C GLU A 84 8.65 -6.88 18.23
N ARG A 85 7.66 -7.79 18.16
CA ARG A 85 7.48 -8.69 17.03
C ARG A 85 6.03 -8.70 16.59
N THR A 86 5.83 -8.39 15.32
CA THR A 86 4.61 -8.67 14.59
C THR A 86 4.81 -9.95 13.77
N GLU A 87 3.85 -10.86 13.78
CA GLU A 87 3.77 -11.93 12.77
C GLU A 87 2.65 -11.58 11.78
N GLU A 88 2.66 -12.14 10.57
CA GLU A 88 1.62 -12.00 9.53
C GLU A 88 0.33 -12.72 9.97
N ARG A 89 -0.22 -12.25 11.08
CA ARG A 89 -1.49 -12.57 11.71
C ARG A 89 -1.86 -11.34 12.54
N THR A 90 -2.39 -10.31 11.90
CA THR A 90 -3.03 -9.18 12.58
C THR A 90 -4.00 -9.75 13.61
N ARG A 91 -3.66 -9.60 14.90
CA ARG A 91 -4.16 -10.46 15.99
C ARG A 91 -5.68 -10.45 16.15
N GLU A 92 -6.39 -9.40 15.73
CA GLU A 92 -7.85 -9.30 15.95
C GLU A 92 -8.72 -9.87 14.82
N LEU A 93 -8.46 -9.48 13.56
CA LEU A 93 -9.31 -9.87 12.43
C LEU A 93 -9.31 -11.39 12.18
N VAL A 94 -8.21 -12.07 12.52
CA VAL A 94 -8.09 -13.53 12.40
C VAL A 94 -8.68 -14.25 13.61
N ARG A 95 -8.56 -13.72 14.84
CA ARG A 95 -9.13 -14.35 16.05
C ARG A 95 -10.66 -14.38 16.04
N HIS A 96 -11.28 -13.39 15.40
CA HIS A 96 -12.74 -13.24 15.37
C HIS A 96 -13.34 -13.32 13.96
N TRP A 97 -12.73 -14.10 13.05
CA TRP A 97 -13.24 -14.29 11.68
C TRP A 97 -14.71 -14.75 11.63
N GLN A 98 -15.19 -15.41 12.70
CA GLN A 98 -16.59 -15.81 12.86
C GLN A 98 -17.57 -14.64 13.10
N LYS A 99 -17.06 -13.44 13.42
CA LYS A 99 -17.80 -12.18 13.64
C LYS A 99 -17.07 -10.99 12.99
N PRO A 100 -16.96 -10.96 11.65
CA PRO A 100 -16.11 -10.02 10.93
C PRO A 100 -16.52 -8.56 11.15
N ALA A 101 -17.82 -8.28 11.31
CA ALA A 101 -18.32 -6.94 11.58
C ALA A 101 -17.85 -6.40 12.95
N GLN A 102 -17.81 -7.25 13.97
CA GLN A 102 -17.37 -6.87 15.31
C GLN A 102 -15.85 -6.67 15.36
N ALA A 103 -15.09 -7.57 14.73
CA ALA A 103 -13.65 -7.45 14.61
C ALA A 103 -13.23 -6.19 13.84
N PHE A 104 -13.96 -5.87 12.76
CA PHE A 104 -13.74 -4.64 12.02
C PHE A 104 -14.09 -3.41 12.88
N ALA A 105 -15.19 -3.42 13.62
CA ALA A 105 -15.57 -2.29 14.48
C ALA A 105 -14.54 -2.00 15.58
N THR A 106 -13.97 -3.04 16.21
CA THR A 106 -12.90 -2.88 17.21
C THR A 106 -11.63 -2.31 16.57
N TYR A 107 -11.18 -2.92 15.46
CA TYR A 107 -10.04 -2.41 14.69
C TYR A 107 -10.24 -0.95 14.24
N GLU A 108 -11.44 -0.63 13.74
CA GLU A 108 -11.80 0.68 13.27
C GLU A 108 -11.81 1.71 14.41
N ALA A 109 -12.31 1.34 15.59
CA ALA A 109 -12.27 2.18 16.78
C ALA A 109 -10.84 2.44 17.28
N LEU A 110 -10.00 1.40 17.29
CA LEU A 110 -8.57 1.47 17.64
C LEU A 110 -7.81 2.39 16.67
N MET A 111 -8.08 2.26 15.37
CA MET A 111 -7.31 2.95 14.33
C MET A 111 -7.84 4.34 14.00
N ARG A 112 -9.11 4.67 14.31
CA ARG A 112 -9.75 5.96 13.99
C ARG A 112 -8.91 7.17 14.36
N PRO A 113 -8.34 7.29 15.58
CA PRO A 113 -7.57 8.47 15.96
C PRO A 113 -6.35 8.67 15.06
N HIS A 114 -5.67 7.58 14.72
CA HIS A 114 -4.47 7.60 13.88
C HIS A 114 -4.79 7.85 12.40
N VAL A 115 -5.92 7.33 11.91
CA VAL A 115 -6.44 7.65 10.58
C VAL A 115 -6.78 9.13 10.49
N ASN A 116 -7.43 9.70 11.51
CA ASN A 116 -7.77 11.13 11.54
C ASN A 116 -6.50 12.01 11.52
N LEU A 117 -5.47 11.63 12.27
CA LEU A 117 -4.17 12.32 12.26
C LEU A 117 -3.49 12.26 10.88
N ASN A 118 -3.49 11.10 10.23
CA ASN A 118 -2.96 10.98 8.87
C ASN A 118 -3.78 11.75 7.84
N GLN A 119 -5.11 11.75 7.95
CA GLN A 119 -5.99 12.50 7.05
C GLN A 119 -5.85 14.02 7.26
N ALA A 120 -5.53 14.48 8.47
CA ALA A 120 -5.22 15.89 8.74
C ALA A 120 -3.93 16.38 8.05
N LEU A 121 -3.05 15.47 7.60
CA LEU A 121 -1.93 15.84 6.74
C LEU A 121 -2.39 16.27 5.34
N VAL A 122 -3.53 15.77 4.88
CA VAL A 122 -4.09 16.06 3.56
C VAL A 122 -4.79 17.41 3.60
N ASP A 123 -4.17 18.40 2.96
CA ASP A 123 -4.75 19.72 2.75
C ASP A 123 -4.55 20.09 1.28
N LEU A 124 -5.65 20.06 0.54
CA LEU A 124 -5.68 20.32 -0.90
C LEU A 124 -5.48 21.80 -1.23
N THR A 125 -5.47 22.68 -0.22
CA THR A 125 -5.33 24.12 -0.38
C THR A 125 -3.96 24.63 0.06
N ARG A 126 -3.15 23.79 0.72
CA ARG A 126 -1.82 24.13 1.22
C ARG A 126 -0.85 24.45 0.09
N GLN A 127 -0.16 25.59 0.22
CA GLN A 127 0.99 25.94 -0.61
C GLN A 127 2.27 25.72 0.22
N GLY A 128 3.11 24.77 -0.19
CA GLY A 128 4.33 24.39 0.52
C GLY A 128 4.25 23.04 1.25
N PRO A 129 5.36 22.58 1.86
CA PRO A 129 5.43 21.28 2.51
C PRO A 129 4.55 21.20 3.77
N VAL A 130 4.22 19.97 4.18
CA VAL A 130 3.56 19.71 5.46
C VAL A 130 4.47 20.22 6.60
N PRO A 131 3.98 21.00 7.57
CA PRO A 131 4.78 21.43 8.71
C PRO A 131 5.39 20.24 9.47
N ASP A 132 6.66 20.35 9.85
CA ASP A 132 7.40 19.24 10.47
C ASP A 132 6.76 18.76 11.78
N GLU A 133 6.14 19.64 12.55
CA GLU A 133 5.40 19.28 13.77
C GLU A 133 4.20 18.40 13.46
N LEU A 134 3.42 18.74 12.43
CA LEU A 134 2.27 17.95 11.95
C LEU A 134 2.71 16.60 11.42
N LEU A 135 3.81 16.59 10.65
CA LEU A 135 4.41 15.38 10.12
C LEU A 135 4.92 14.48 11.25
N THR A 136 5.60 15.05 12.24
CA THR A 136 6.13 14.34 13.42
C THR A 136 4.99 13.78 14.26
N HIS A 137 3.93 14.55 14.47
CA HIS A 137 2.76 14.13 15.23
C HIS A 137 1.99 13.00 14.52
N ALA A 138 1.84 13.03 13.20
CA ALA A 138 1.22 11.94 12.45
C ALA A 138 2.13 10.69 12.38
N LYS A 139 3.45 10.87 12.21
CA LYS A 139 4.43 9.77 12.19
C LYS A 139 4.52 9.04 13.53
N ASN A 140 4.45 9.77 14.64
CA ASN A 140 4.56 9.23 15.99
C ASN A 140 3.19 9.05 16.65
N GLY A 141 2.10 9.18 15.88
CA GLY A 141 0.74 9.22 16.40
C GLY A 141 0.24 7.89 16.95
N ILE A 142 0.93 6.78 16.66
CA ILE A 142 0.67 5.45 17.24
C ILE A 142 1.82 5.16 18.20
N ASP A 143 1.53 5.19 19.51
CA ASP A 143 2.45 4.67 20.53
C ASP A 143 2.17 3.18 20.74
N LEU A 144 3.22 2.37 20.92
CA LEU A 144 3.08 0.93 21.14
C LEU A 144 2.15 0.61 22.33
N ARG A 145 2.12 1.48 23.35
CA ARG A 145 1.23 1.34 24.52
C ARG A 145 -0.24 1.51 24.16
N ASP A 146 -0.57 2.20 23.08
CA ASP A 146 -1.96 2.35 22.61
C ASP A 146 -2.49 1.07 21.95
N LEU A 147 -1.60 0.25 21.38
CA LEU A 147 -1.93 -1.05 20.79
C LEU A 147 -1.94 -2.21 21.80
N LEU A 148 -1.34 -2.01 22.98
CA LEU A 148 -1.19 -3.03 24.02
C LEU A 148 -2.24 -2.96 25.15
N LYS A 149 -3.13 -1.95 25.14
CA LYS A 149 -4.16 -1.76 26.17
C LYS A 149 -5.27 -2.83 26.21
N GLU A 150 -5.33 -3.75 25.25
CA GLU A 150 -6.32 -4.84 25.22
C GLU A 150 -5.72 -6.24 25.46
N VAL A 151 -4.62 -6.33 26.23
CA VAL A 151 -4.11 -7.62 26.71
C VAL A 151 -4.24 -7.71 28.23
N ASP A 152 -5.48 -7.87 28.70
CA ASP A 152 -5.83 -8.49 29.99
C ASP A 152 -7.14 -9.29 29.82
#